data_AF-A0A257QK59-F1
#
_entry.id   AF-A0A257QK59-F1
#
_cell.length_a   1.000
_cell.length_b   1.000
_cell.length_c   1.000
_cell.angle_alpha   90.00
_cell.angle_beta   90.00
_cell.angle_gamma   90.00
#
_symmetry.space_group_name_H-M   'P 1'
#
loop_
_entity.id
_entity.type
_entity.pdbx_description
1 polymer ?
#
loop_
_entity_poly.entity_id
_entity_poly.type
_entity_poly.pdbx_seq_one_letter_code
_entity_poly.pdbx_strand_id
1 'polypeptide(L)'
;MKRLECGFARVRSVFEDCLGHAAKILTDDGVSAYIRGVNAICKMGRGEEPVLAFLEEMPLAASLLGEEVIPEVVEFTRRLARSPNSRAIAPFLESMASAARALESREIFSEYLILVSQTKRRTTPKVHGIDSMYPSACLPEFLKTVPRLFSQLSLGGLKNWVEYGIRSHAADPDAQRAYFSLQTADSLAILQRERHGTLFYDNERRLDLYLRGLWKMEVPFVPYSLAFDIIRKPVPYYNDLGIHLPDVYDDLPGVRGIDRYRALLAHLCAH
;
A
#
# COMPACT_ATOMS: atom_id res chain seq x y z
N MET A 1 13.54 20.96 -19.53
CA MET A 1 13.11 19.55 -19.55
C MET A 1 14.17 18.69 -18.86
N LYS A 2 13.87 18.11 -17.69
CA LYS A 2 14.81 17.18 -17.01
C LYS A 2 14.86 15.88 -17.82
N ARG A 3 16.06 15.42 -18.18
CA ARG A 3 16.28 14.23 -19.02
C ARG A 3 16.41 12.96 -18.16
N LEU A 4 16.12 11.81 -18.76
CA LEU A 4 16.42 10.50 -18.20
C LEU A 4 17.94 10.33 -18.05
N GLU A 5 18.41 10.06 -16.84
CA GLU A 5 19.80 9.82 -16.48
C GLU A 5 20.06 8.34 -16.20
N CYS A 6 19.41 7.44 -16.95
CA CYS A 6 19.52 6.00 -16.77
C CYS A 6 20.21 5.33 -17.96
N GLY A 7 21.15 4.41 -17.66
CA GLY A 7 21.98 3.74 -18.67
C GLY A 7 21.38 2.46 -19.25
N PHE A 8 20.34 1.89 -18.62
CA PHE A 8 19.76 0.61 -19.04
C PHE A 8 18.99 0.74 -20.35
N ALA A 9 19.28 -0.14 -21.31
CA ALA A 9 18.68 -0.11 -22.65
C ALA A 9 17.16 -0.32 -22.60
N ARG A 10 16.66 -1.29 -21.81
CA ARG A 10 15.22 -1.54 -21.63
C ARG A 10 14.49 -0.34 -21.02
N VAL A 11 15.10 0.32 -20.03
CA VAL A 11 14.52 1.53 -19.43
C VAL A 11 14.40 2.64 -20.46
N ARG A 12 15.44 2.86 -21.28
CA ARG A 12 15.41 3.87 -22.33
C ARG A 12 14.36 3.58 -23.41
N SER A 13 14.18 2.32 -23.79
CA SER A 13 13.24 1.95 -24.86
C SER A 13 11.78 2.17 -24.48
N VAL A 14 11.42 2.11 -23.18
CA VAL A 14 10.04 2.30 -22.71
C VAL A 14 9.77 3.69 -22.13
N PHE A 15 10.82 4.49 -21.89
CA PHE A 15 10.70 5.74 -21.13
C PHE A 15 9.74 6.75 -21.77
N GLU A 16 9.81 6.97 -23.08
CA GLU A 16 8.95 7.94 -23.76
C GLU A 16 7.47 7.53 -23.69
N ASP A 17 7.17 6.23 -23.84
CA ASP A 17 5.81 5.71 -23.73
C ASP A 17 5.27 5.85 -22.29
N CYS A 18 6.06 5.48 -21.29
CA CYS A 18 5.72 5.64 -19.87
C CYS A 18 5.54 7.13 -19.50
N LEU A 19 6.41 8.01 -20.00
CA LEU A 19 6.31 9.44 -19.77
C LEU A 19 5.05 10.03 -20.42
N GLY A 20 4.73 9.63 -21.64
CA GLY A 20 3.51 10.05 -22.34
C GLY A 20 2.25 9.57 -21.62
N HIS A 21 2.28 8.40 -20.98
CA HIS A 21 1.19 7.93 -20.11
C HIS A 21 1.12 8.76 -18.81
N ALA A 22 2.24 8.94 -18.12
CA ALA A 22 2.31 9.70 -16.87
C ALA A 22 1.82 11.15 -17.05
N ALA A 23 2.17 11.80 -18.16
CA ALA A 23 1.76 13.17 -18.46
C ALA A 23 0.25 13.35 -18.73
N LYS A 24 -0.49 12.26 -18.98
CA LYS A 24 -1.96 12.30 -19.08
C LYS A 24 -2.65 12.23 -17.72
N ILE A 25 -1.91 11.82 -16.68
CA ILE A 25 -2.43 11.50 -15.35
C ILE A 25 -1.97 12.54 -14.32
N LEU A 26 -0.70 12.94 -14.41
CA LEU A 26 -0.03 13.80 -13.46
C LEU A 26 0.03 15.25 -13.95
N THR A 27 0.16 16.18 -13.00
CA THR A 27 0.49 17.58 -13.26
C THR A 27 1.92 17.73 -13.75
N ASP A 28 2.29 18.92 -14.25
CA ASP A 28 3.67 19.21 -14.67
C ASP A 28 4.69 19.04 -13.52
N ASP A 29 4.28 19.36 -12.29
CA ASP A 29 5.09 19.18 -11.09
C ASP A 29 5.20 17.69 -10.71
N GLY A 30 4.10 16.94 -10.84
CA GLY A 30 4.03 15.50 -10.67
C GLY A 30 4.91 14.75 -11.67
N VAL A 31 4.83 15.07 -12.97
CA VAL A 31 5.73 14.56 -14.01
C VAL A 31 7.18 14.89 -13.68
N SER A 32 7.44 16.12 -13.24
CA SER A 32 8.78 16.53 -12.84
C SER A 32 9.28 15.76 -11.61
N ALA A 33 8.41 15.39 -10.67
CA ALA A 33 8.74 14.56 -9.52
C ALA A 33 8.96 13.10 -9.92
N TYR A 34 8.15 12.57 -10.81
CA TYR A 34 8.25 11.23 -11.39
C TYR A 34 9.60 11.03 -12.10
N ILE A 35 10.01 11.93 -13.00
CA ILE A 35 11.32 11.85 -13.68
C ILE A 35 12.48 11.91 -12.66
N ARG A 36 12.36 12.76 -11.63
CA ARG A 36 13.36 12.80 -10.53
C ARG A 36 13.41 11.46 -9.78
N GLY A 37 12.26 10.83 -9.54
CA GLY A 37 12.14 9.51 -8.91
C GLY A 37 12.81 8.41 -9.73
N VAL A 38 12.55 8.35 -11.03
CA VAL A 38 13.19 7.42 -11.98
C VAL A 38 14.71 7.55 -11.92
N ASN A 39 15.22 8.77 -12.02
CA ASN A 39 16.66 9.04 -11.96
C ASN A 39 17.24 8.67 -10.58
N ALA A 40 16.52 8.96 -9.50
CA ALA A 40 16.94 8.61 -8.14
C ALA A 40 17.04 7.10 -7.94
N ILE A 41 16.06 6.32 -8.41
CA ILE A 41 16.04 4.85 -8.30
C ILE A 41 17.12 4.23 -9.19
N CYS A 42 17.30 4.72 -10.41
CA CYS A 42 18.36 4.22 -11.30
C CYS A 42 19.77 4.44 -10.70
N LYS A 43 20.01 5.60 -10.08
CA LYS A 43 21.28 5.90 -9.38
C LYS A 43 21.55 5.02 -8.15
N MET A 44 20.58 4.28 -7.64
CA MET A 44 20.80 3.34 -6.52
C MET A 44 21.57 2.09 -6.94
N GLY A 45 21.71 1.81 -8.25
CA GLY A 45 22.51 0.70 -8.76
C GLY A 45 21.96 -0.68 -8.40
N ARG A 46 20.62 -0.84 -8.36
CA ARG A 46 19.94 -2.09 -7.98
C ARG A 46 19.34 -2.86 -9.16
N GLY A 47 19.86 -2.63 -10.37
CA GLY A 47 19.38 -3.24 -11.62
C GLY A 47 18.28 -2.43 -12.30
N GLU A 48 17.80 -2.92 -13.44
CA GLU A 48 16.77 -2.25 -14.23
C GLU A 48 15.35 -2.51 -13.75
N GLU A 49 15.07 -3.67 -13.15
CA GLU A 49 13.71 -4.05 -12.72
C GLU A 49 13.04 -3.05 -11.76
N PRO A 50 13.71 -2.54 -10.70
CA PRO A 50 13.16 -1.45 -9.89
C PRO A 50 12.78 -0.19 -10.68
N VAL A 51 13.57 0.14 -11.70
CA VAL A 51 13.34 1.36 -12.50
C VAL A 51 12.13 1.16 -13.41
N LEU A 52 12.01 -0.02 -14.02
CA LEU A 52 10.87 -0.40 -14.85
C LEU A 52 9.58 -0.44 -14.02
N ALA A 53 9.58 -1.10 -12.87
CA ALA A 53 8.43 -1.16 -11.97
C ALA A 53 7.99 0.23 -11.51
N PHE A 54 8.94 1.13 -11.17
CA PHE A 54 8.59 2.51 -10.83
C PHE A 54 8.01 3.29 -12.01
N LEU A 55 8.57 3.12 -13.21
CA LEU A 55 8.05 3.77 -14.42
C LEU A 55 6.59 3.37 -14.67
N GLU A 56 6.29 2.08 -14.54
CA GLU A 56 4.97 1.52 -14.81
C GLU A 56 3.94 1.86 -13.73
N GLU A 57 4.27 1.63 -12.46
CA GLU A 57 3.27 1.64 -11.39
C GLU A 57 3.07 3.00 -10.72
N MET A 58 4.08 3.88 -10.74
CA MET A 58 4.04 5.14 -9.97
C MET A 58 2.96 6.12 -10.42
N PRO A 59 2.68 6.33 -11.72
CA PRO A 59 1.65 7.28 -12.15
C PRO A 59 0.26 6.95 -11.58
N LEU A 60 -0.12 5.66 -11.57
CA LEU A 60 -1.40 5.22 -11.02
C LEU A 60 -1.46 5.39 -9.50
N ALA A 61 -0.39 5.03 -8.79
CA ALA A 61 -0.34 5.23 -7.34
C ALA A 61 -0.40 6.72 -6.97
N ALA A 62 0.27 7.60 -7.72
CA ALA A 62 0.20 9.05 -7.52
C ALA A 62 -1.18 9.64 -7.84
N SER A 63 -1.91 9.12 -8.84
CA SER A 63 -3.27 9.59 -9.11
C SER A 63 -4.29 9.22 -8.04
N LEU A 64 -4.06 8.10 -7.34
CA LEU A 64 -4.94 7.61 -6.28
C LEU A 64 -4.62 8.22 -4.91
N LEU A 65 -3.34 8.48 -4.63
CA LEU A 65 -2.86 8.89 -3.30
C LEU A 65 -2.38 10.35 -3.24
N GLY A 66 -2.43 11.08 -4.36
CA GLY A 66 -1.80 12.39 -4.49
C GLY A 66 -0.31 12.30 -4.87
N GLU A 67 0.18 13.32 -5.57
CA GLU A 67 1.52 13.33 -6.17
C GLU A 67 2.65 13.39 -5.13
N GLU A 68 2.34 13.79 -3.90
CA GLU A 68 3.25 13.80 -2.76
C GLU A 68 3.69 12.39 -2.33
N VAL A 69 2.99 11.34 -2.78
CA VAL A 69 3.42 9.95 -2.56
C VAL A 69 4.71 9.61 -3.33
N ILE A 70 4.98 10.30 -4.44
CA ILE A 70 6.17 10.05 -5.28
C ILE A 70 7.48 10.18 -4.47
N PRO A 71 7.77 11.31 -3.81
CA PRO A 71 8.98 11.42 -3.00
C PRO A 71 8.99 10.46 -1.80
N GLU A 72 7.83 10.09 -1.26
CA GLU A 72 7.71 9.14 -0.15
C GLU A 72 8.14 7.72 -0.54
N VAL A 73 7.66 7.23 -1.70
CA VAL A 73 8.06 5.96 -2.30
C VAL A 73 9.54 5.94 -2.64
N VAL A 74 10.08 7.04 -3.17
CA VAL A 74 11.52 7.17 -3.49
C VAL A 74 12.36 7.09 -2.21
N GLU A 75 11.96 7.77 -1.14
CA GLU A 75 12.67 7.70 0.14
C GLU A 75 12.56 6.31 0.78
N PHE A 76 11.39 5.67 0.72
CA PHE A 76 11.23 4.29 1.17
C PHE A 76 12.15 3.32 0.42
N THR A 77 12.20 3.45 -0.91
CA THR A 77 13.10 2.66 -1.78
C THR A 77 14.57 2.90 -1.44
N ARG A 78 14.96 4.15 -1.17
CA ARG A 78 16.32 4.51 -0.74
C ARG A 78 16.68 3.83 0.59
N ARG A 79 15.76 3.77 1.55
CA ARG A 79 15.97 3.07 2.84
C ARG A 79 16.13 1.56 2.65
N LEU A 80 15.39 0.93 1.74
CA LEU A 80 15.59 -0.47 1.38
C LEU A 80 16.94 -0.70 0.69
N ALA A 81 17.32 0.18 -0.25
CA ALA A 81 18.57 0.10 -0.99
C ALA A 81 19.82 0.20 -0.10
N ARG A 82 19.72 0.88 1.05
CA ARG A 82 20.78 1.00 2.06
C ARG A 82 20.82 -0.16 3.06
N SER A 83 20.05 -1.22 2.81
CA SER A 83 20.01 -2.42 3.66
C SER A 83 20.31 -3.68 2.86
N PRO A 84 20.57 -4.82 3.52
CA PRO A 84 20.68 -6.12 2.86
C PRO A 84 19.43 -6.50 2.04
N ASN A 85 18.28 -5.88 2.34
CA ASN A 85 16.98 -6.16 1.73
C ASN A 85 16.75 -5.44 0.39
N SER A 86 17.79 -4.98 -0.30
CA SER A 86 17.64 -4.28 -1.59
C SER A 86 16.91 -5.09 -2.67
N ARG A 87 16.90 -6.44 -2.57
CA ARG A 87 16.11 -7.32 -3.45
C ARG A 87 14.60 -7.19 -3.28
N ALA A 88 14.13 -6.61 -2.17
CA ALA A 88 12.71 -6.34 -1.94
C ALA A 88 12.19 -5.12 -2.71
N ILE A 89 13.08 -4.30 -3.30
CA ILE A 89 12.68 -3.06 -3.99
C ILE A 89 11.77 -3.34 -5.18
N ALA A 90 12.15 -4.26 -6.07
CA ALA A 90 11.34 -4.57 -7.25
C ALA A 90 9.96 -5.11 -6.86
N PRO A 91 9.82 -6.14 -6.00
CA PRO A 91 8.51 -6.60 -5.51
C PRO A 91 7.67 -5.52 -4.82
N PHE A 92 8.31 -4.60 -4.09
CA PHE A 92 7.61 -3.47 -3.48
C PHE A 92 7.02 -2.54 -4.54
N LEU A 93 7.82 -2.15 -5.53
CA LEU A 93 7.39 -1.26 -6.60
C LEU A 93 6.35 -1.91 -7.52
N GLU A 94 6.51 -3.20 -7.83
CA GLU A 94 5.55 -3.99 -8.63
C GLU A 94 4.18 -4.11 -7.94
N SER A 95 4.16 -4.25 -6.61
CA SER A 95 2.90 -4.38 -5.85
C SER A 95 2.28 -3.03 -5.44
N MET A 96 3.01 -1.92 -5.63
CA MET A 96 2.66 -0.60 -5.13
C MET A 96 1.30 -0.11 -5.60
N ALA A 97 0.97 -0.20 -6.89
CA ALA A 97 -0.31 0.36 -7.36
C ALA A 97 -1.50 -0.50 -6.92
N SER A 98 -1.31 -1.81 -6.70
CA SER A 98 -2.33 -2.63 -6.07
C SER A 98 -2.58 -2.23 -4.62
N ALA A 99 -1.52 -1.89 -3.87
CA ALA A 99 -1.66 -1.34 -2.53
C ALA A 99 -2.33 0.04 -2.56
N ALA A 100 -1.93 0.92 -3.48
CA ALA A 100 -2.53 2.24 -3.63
C ALA A 100 -4.04 2.16 -3.92
N ARG A 101 -4.45 1.27 -4.83
CA ARG A 101 -5.88 1.01 -5.12
C ARG A 101 -6.65 0.50 -3.92
N ALA A 102 -6.08 -0.40 -3.13
CA ALA A 102 -6.81 -0.96 -2.00
C ALA A 102 -6.95 0.02 -0.82
N LEU A 103 -6.03 0.98 -0.71
CA LEU A 103 -5.95 1.87 0.44
C LEU A 103 -6.58 3.25 0.17
N GLU A 104 -6.52 3.75 -1.07
CA GLU A 104 -7.15 5.02 -1.55
C GLU A 104 -6.91 6.25 -0.67
N SER A 105 -5.89 6.18 0.18
CA SER A 105 -5.56 7.19 1.18
C SER A 105 -4.06 7.15 1.39
N ARG A 106 -3.43 8.31 1.23
CA ARG A 106 -1.99 8.45 1.40
C ARG A 106 -1.59 8.12 2.82
N GLU A 107 -2.38 8.53 3.80
CA GLU A 107 -2.15 8.28 5.21
C GLU A 107 -2.16 6.77 5.50
N ILE A 108 -3.16 6.04 5.00
CA ILE A 108 -3.20 4.57 5.12
C ILE A 108 -2.01 3.93 4.37
N PHE A 109 -1.65 4.45 3.19
CA PHE A 109 -0.48 3.96 2.46
C PHE A 109 0.82 4.16 3.24
N SER A 110 1.00 5.29 3.93
CA SER A 110 2.12 5.54 4.83
C SER A 110 2.15 4.53 6.00
N GLU A 111 0.99 4.19 6.57
CA GLU A 111 0.88 3.13 7.58
C GLU A 111 1.27 1.75 7.03
N TYR A 112 0.91 1.45 5.79
CA TYR A 112 1.38 0.26 5.09
C TYR A 112 2.91 0.25 4.92
N LEU A 113 3.54 1.37 4.53
CA LEU A 113 5.01 1.47 4.46
C LEU A 113 5.67 1.24 5.84
N ILE A 114 5.02 1.69 6.91
CA ILE A 114 5.46 1.42 8.29
C ILE A 114 5.37 -0.08 8.59
N LEU A 115 4.26 -0.76 8.23
CA LEU A 115 4.10 -2.21 8.40
C LEU A 115 5.18 -2.98 7.63
N VAL A 116 5.48 -2.61 6.39
CA VAL A 116 6.57 -3.23 5.60
C VAL A 116 7.92 -3.00 6.28
N SER A 117 8.18 -1.79 6.79
CA SER A 117 9.41 -1.48 7.53
C SER A 117 9.56 -2.30 8.81
N GLN A 118 8.47 -2.47 9.56
CA GLN A 118 8.43 -3.28 10.78
C GLN A 118 8.65 -4.76 10.46
N THR A 119 8.02 -5.26 9.39
CA THR A 119 8.22 -6.62 8.88
C THR A 119 9.69 -6.83 8.52
N LYS A 120 10.29 -5.94 7.72
CA LYS A 120 11.74 -5.97 7.40
C LYS A 120 12.58 -6.07 8.68
N ARG A 121 12.36 -5.17 9.64
CA ARG A 121 13.16 -5.07 10.87
C ARG A 121 13.07 -6.33 11.72
N ARG A 122 11.90 -6.97 11.80
CA ARG A 122 11.65 -8.13 12.66
C ARG A 122 12.03 -9.46 12.03
N THR A 123 12.14 -9.50 10.71
CA THR A 123 12.47 -10.71 9.96
C THR A 123 13.89 -10.69 9.39
N THR A 124 14.60 -9.56 9.48
CA THR A 124 16.04 -9.49 9.20
C THR A 124 16.82 -10.07 10.39
N PRO A 125 17.67 -11.09 10.19
CA PRO A 125 18.47 -11.67 11.27
C PRO A 125 19.37 -10.63 11.92
N LYS A 126 19.48 -10.69 13.25
CA LYS A 126 20.45 -9.89 14.01
C LYS A 126 21.61 -10.77 14.44
N VAL A 127 22.83 -10.29 14.22
CA VAL A 127 24.05 -10.93 14.72
C VAL A 127 24.66 -9.97 15.73
N HIS A 128 24.78 -10.39 17.00
CA HIS A 128 25.24 -9.54 18.11
C HIS A 128 24.50 -8.20 18.26
N GLY A 129 23.21 -8.16 17.94
CA GLY A 129 22.38 -6.95 18.08
C GLY A 129 22.51 -5.94 16.95
N ILE A 130 23.40 -6.18 15.98
CA ILE A 130 23.55 -5.40 14.74
C ILE A 130 22.79 -6.11 13.62
N ASP A 131 22.17 -5.34 12.72
CA ASP A 131 21.57 -5.88 11.51
C ASP A 131 22.64 -6.70 10.75
N SER A 132 22.35 -7.97 10.51
CA SER A 132 23.26 -8.85 9.80
C SER A 132 23.46 -8.41 8.35
N MET A 133 24.49 -8.93 7.67
CA MET A 133 24.57 -8.84 6.21
C MET A 133 23.51 -9.70 5.51
N TYR A 134 22.80 -10.58 6.23
CA TYR A 134 21.73 -11.41 5.68
C TYR A 134 20.41 -10.63 5.56
N PRO A 135 19.72 -10.72 4.41
CA PRO A 135 18.39 -10.12 4.25
C PRO A 135 17.33 -10.87 5.06
N SER A 136 16.16 -10.25 5.20
CA SER A 136 14.93 -10.94 5.58
C SER A 136 14.67 -12.11 4.65
N ALA A 137 14.33 -13.25 5.22
CA ALA A 137 14.02 -14.46 4.47
C ALA A 137 12.71 -14.34 3.68
N CYS A 138 11.78 -13.51 4.13
CA CYS A 138 10.40 -13.50 3.64
C CYS A 138 9.92 -12.19 3.04
N LEU A 139 10.65 -11.08 3.22
CA LEU A 139 10.18 -9.75 2.80
C LEU A 139 9.85 -9.66 1.29
N PRO A 140 10.70 -10.16 0.36
CA PRO A 140 10.34 -10.15 -1.07
C PRO A 140 9.08 -10.96 -1.36
N GLU A 141 8.91 -12.09 -0.66
CA GLU A 141 7.78 -13.00 -0.87
C GLU A 141 6.49 -12.39 -0.34
N PHE A 142 6.54 -11.76 0.83
CA PHE A 142 5.45 -10.96 1.37
C PHE A 142 4.99 -9.92 0.35
N LEU A 143 5.91 -9.10 -0.19
CA LEU A 143 5.57 -8.04 -1.13
C LEU A 143 4.95 -8.57 -2.43
N LYS A 144 5.41 -9.71 -2.95
CA LYS A 144 4.77 -10.38 -4.10
C LYS A 144 3.32 -10.80 -3.84
N THR A 145 2.98 -11.12 -2.58
CA THR A 145 1.61 -11.52 -2.22
C THR A 145 0.69 -10.35 -1.90
N VAL A 146 1.22 -9.14 -1.74
CA VAL A 146 0.45 -7.92 -1.39
C VAL A 146 -0.80 -7.73 -2.26
N PRO A 147 -0.75 -7.88 -3.60
CA PRO A 147 -1.95 -7.72 -4.43
C PRO A 147 -3.07 -8.71 -4.06
N ARG A 148 -2.70 -9.97 -3.77
CA ARG A 148 -3.66 -11.01 -3.37
C ARG A 148 -4.19 -10.78 -1.95
N LEU A 149 -3.36 -10.28 -1.05
CA LEU A 149 -3.76 -9.98 0.32
C LEU A 149 -4.75 -8.82 0.36
N PHE A 150 -4.45 -7.70 -0.31
CA PHE A 150 -5.33 -6.54 -0.35
C PHE A 150 -6.62 -6.76 -1.15
N SER A 151 -6.68 -7.78 -2.02
CA SER A 151 -7.96 -8.20 -2.61
C SER A 151 -8.95 -8.83 -1.61
N GLN A 152 -8.51 -9.09 -0.38
CA GLN A 152 -9.30 -9.80 0.64
C GLN A 152 -9.26 -9.14 2.03
N LEU A 153 -8.26 -8.31 2.31
CA LEU A 153 -7.99 -7.80 3.65
C LEU A 153 -7.98 -6.28 3.67
N SER A 154 -8.51 -5.72 4.76
CA SER A 154 -8.18 -4.35 5.18
C SER A 154 -6.72 -4.26 5.61
N LEU A 155 -6.21 -3.03 5.83
CA LEU A 155 -4.86 -2.87 6.37
C LEU A 155 -4.73 -3.52 7.77
N GLY A 156 -5.80 -3.54 8.55
CA GLY A 156 -5.87 -4.24 9.83
C GLY A 156 -5.76 -5.76 9.70
N GLY A 157 -6.53 -6.35 8.79
CA GLY A 157 -6.43 -7.78 8.52
C GLY A 157 -5.03 -8.17 8.03
N LEU A 158 -4.43 -7.35 7.16
CA LEU A 158 -3.05 -7.54 6.71
C LEU A 158 -2.06 -7.49 7.88
N LYS A 159 -2.16 -6.49 8.76
CA LYS A 159 -1.31 -6.36 9.94
C LYS A 159 -1.40 -7.61 10.82
N ASN A 160 -2.60 -8.09 11.13
CA ASN A 160 -2.81 -9.28 11.95
C ASN A 160 -2.23 -10.55 11.30
N TRP A 161 -2.40 -10.70 9.98
CA TRP A 161 -1.83 -11.80 9.22
C TRP A 161 -0.29 -11.77 9.22
N VAL A 162 0.32 -10.59 9.07
CA VAL A 162 1.77 -10.40 9.16
C VAL A 162 2.27 -10.72 10.57
N GLU A 163 1.61 -10.21 11.62
CA GLU A 163 1.98 -10.45 13.02
C GLU A 163 1.96 -11.93 13.38
N TYR A 164 0.93 -12.64 12.93
CA TYR A 164 0.86 -14.09 13.12
C TYR A 164 2.04 -14.78 12.43
N GLY A 165 2.32 -14.46 11.16
CA GLY A 165 3.42 -15.06 10.40
C GLY A 165 4.78 -14.85 11.04
N ILE A 166 5.07 -13.63 11.49
CA ILE A 166 6.33 -13.31 12.18
C ILE A 166 6.46 -14.09 13.49
N ARG A 167 5.38 -14.16 14.28
CA ARG A 167 5.42 -14.80 15.60
C ARG A 167 5.50 -16.33 15.51
N SER A 168 4.71 -16.92 14.62
CA SER A 168 4.61 -18.38 14.49
C SER A 168 5.84 -19.01 13.84
N HIS A 169 6.53 -18.27 12.97
CA HIS A 169 7.68 -18.76 12.20
C HIS A 169 8.99 -18.00 12.50
N ALA A 170 9.13 -17.43 13.70
CA ALA A 170 10.28 -16.59 14.06
C ALA A 170 11.64 -17.32 14.01
N ALA A 171 11.65 -18.63 14.27
CA ALA A 171 12.87 -19.43 14.39
C ALA A 171 13.27 -20.15 13.09
N ASP A 172 12.41 -20.16 12.07
CA ASP A 172 12.60 -20.92 10.83
C ASP A 172 12.41 -20.00 9.61
N PRO A 173 13.52 -19.56 8.98
CA PRO A 173 13.49 -18.74 7.77
C PRO A 173 12.72 -19.37 6.60
N ASP A 174 12.75 -20.69 6.44
CA ASP A 174 12.09 -21.38 5.33
C ASP A 174 10.59 -21.49 5.58
N ALA A 175 10.19 -21.81 6.80
CA ALA A 175 8.78 -21.77 7.20
C ALA A 175 8.21 -20.35 7.10
N GLN A 176 9.00 -19.34 7.48
CA GLN A 176 8.63 -17.94 7.31
C GLN A 176 8.42 -17.60 5.82
N ARG A 177 9.35 -18.00 4.94
CA ARG A 177 9.20 -17.80 3.49
C ARG A 177 7.93 -18.49 2.96
N ALA A 178 7.68 -19.73 3.36
CA ALA A 178 6.51 -20.49 2.92
C ALA A 178 5.18 -19.83 3.37
N TYR A 179 5.13 -19.35 4.61
CA TYR A 179 3.97 -18.61 5.14
C TYR A 179 3.70 -17.35 4.33
N PHE A 180 4.72 -16.51 4.13
CA PHE A 180 4.59 -15.25 3.41
C PHE A 180 4.43 -15.42 1.90
N SER A 181 4.64 -16.63 1.38
CA SER A 181 4.34 -17.02 0.00
C SER A 181 2.93 -17.61 -0.16
N LEU A 182 2.10 -17.62 0.90
CA LEU A 182 0.77 -18.23 0.93
C LEU A 182 0.77 -19.74 0.61
N GLN A 183 1.85 -20.45 0.94
CA GLN A 183 2.01 -21.89 0.65
C GLN A 183 1.59 -22.79 1.81
N THR A 184 1.51 -22.27 3.03
CA THR A 184 1.20 -23.05 4.22
C THR A 184 -0.29 -23.00 4.56
N ALA A 185 -0.81 -24.08 5.16
CA ALA A 185 -2.23 -24.18 5.51
C ALA A 185 -2.64 -23.13 6.56
N ASP A 186 -1.76 -22.84 7.52
CA ASP A 186 -1.98 -21.79 8.53
C ASP A 186 -2.02 -20.39 7.90
N SER A 187 -1.15 -20.09 6.92
CA SER A 187 -1.18 -18.82 6.20
C SER A 187 -2.52 -18.57 5.51
N LEU A 188 -3.07 -19.60 4.86
CA LEU A 188 -4.39 -19.53 4.24
C LEU A 188 -5.52 -19.45 5.28
N ALA A 189 -5.41 -20.17 6.39
CA ALA A 189 -6.41 -20.15 7.46
C ALA A 189 -6.50 -18.77 8.13
N ILE A 190 -5.36 -18.14 8.42
CA ILE A 190 -5.33 -16.78 8.98
C ILE A 190 -5.83 -15.77 7.95
N LEU A 191 -5.47 -15.92 6.67
CA LEU A 191 -6.01 -15.08 5.60
C LEU A 191 -7.56 -15.16 5.57
N GLN A 192 -8.15 -16.35 5.66
CA GLN A 192 -9.60 -16.49 5.71
C GLN A 192 -10.20 -15.92 7.00
N ARG A 193 -9.51 -16.07 8.13
CA ARG A 193 -9.98 -15.49 9.40
C ARG A 193 -10.02 -13.97 9.35
N GLU A 194 -8.98 -13.34 8.82
CA GLU A 194 -8.86 -11.88 8.74
C GLU A 194 -9.68 -11.28 7.59
N ARG A 195 -10.23 -12.11 6.70
CA ARG A 195 -11.19 -11.73 5.66
C ARG A 195 -12.58 -11.56 6.28
N HIS A 196 -12.73 -10.58 7.15
CA HIS A 196 -13.99 -10.23 7.78
C HIS A 196 -14.35 -8.76 7.53
N GLY A 197 -15.64 -8.46 7.64
CA GLY A 197 -16.19 -7.13 7.45
C GLY A 197 -16.48 -6.77 5.98
N THR A 198 -17.14 -5.62 5.83
CA THR A 198 -17.42 -4.98 4.55
C THR A 198 -16.30 -3.98 4.26
N LEU A 199 -15.45 -4.29 3.29
CA LEU A 199 -14.39 -3.38 2.85
C LEU A 199 -14.98 -2.15 2.17
N PHE A 200 -14.43 -0.98 2.50
CA PHE A 200 -14.83 0.28 1.89
C PHE A 200 -14.59 0.28 0.38
N TYR A 201 -13.38 -0.11 -0.05
CA TYR A 201 -12.96 -0.17 -1.46
C TYR A 201 -13.96 -0.91 -2.36
N ASP A 202 -14.47 -2.07 -1.91
CA ASP A 202 -15.44 -2.87 -2.68
C ASP A 202 -16.82 -2.18 -2.85
N ASN A 203 -17.09 -1.15 -2.04
CA ASN A 203 -18.40 -0.50 -1.93
C ASN A 203 -18.36 1.00 -2.20
N GLU A 204 -17.19 1.61 -2.41
CA GLU A 204 -17.01 3.06 -2.60
C GLU A 204 -17.98 3.59 -3.66
N ARG A 205 -17.93 3.06 -4.88
CA ARG A 205 -18.80 3.50 -5.98
C ARG A 205 -20.29 3.42 -5.65
N ARG A 206 -20.70 2.42 -4.86
CA ARG A 206 -22.11 2.29 -4.43
C ARG A 206 -22.47 3.34 -3.39
N LEU A 207 -21.54 3.69 -2.50
CA LEU A 207 -21.69 4.71 -1.48
C LEU A 207 -21.69 6.12 -2.08
N ASP A 208 -20.86 6.38 -3.09
CA ASP A 208 -20.86 7.62 -3.87
C ASP A 208 -22.22 7.83 -4.57
N LEU A 209 -22.73 6.81 -5.28
CA LEU A 209 -24.06 6.86 -5.89
C LEU A 209 -25.19 7.04 -4.85
N TYR A 210 -25.03 6.47 -3.66
CA TYR A 210 -25.98 6.62 -2.56
C TYR A 210 -26.02 8.08 -2.05
N LEU A 211 -24.86 8.71 -1.86
CA LEU A 211 -24.77 10.14 -1.50
C LEU A 211 -25.38 11.05 -2.57
N ARG A 212 -25.03 10.82 -3.84
CA ARG A 212 -25.55 11.60 -4.97
C ARG A 212 -27.06 11.45 -5.11
N GLY A 213 -27.57 10.23 -4.96
CA GLY A 213 -28.98 9.92 -5.13
C GLY A 213 -29.88 10.53 -4.05
N LEU A 214 -29.44 10.52 -2.78
CA LEU A 214 -30.26 10.97 -1.67
C LEU A 214 -30.03 12.43 -1.27
N TRP A 215 -28.77 12.89 -1.29
CA TRP A 215 -28.40 14.25 -0.84
C TRP A 215 -27.84 15.14 -1.96
N LYS A 216 -27.66 14.63 -3.19
CA LYS A 216 -27.03 15.36 -4.31
C LYS A 216 -25.64 15.91 -3.97
N MET A 217 -24.93 15.22 -3.09
CA MET A 217 -23.58 15.56 -2.67
C MET A 217 -22.56 14.78 -3.51
N GLU A 218 -21.59 15.49 -4.06
CA GLU A 218 -20.40 14.94 -4.69
C GLU A 218 -19.20 15.35 -3.85
N VAL A 219 -18.81 14.46 -2.92
CA VAL A 219 -17.75 14.70 -1.96
C VAL A 219 -16.83 13.48 -1.96
N PRO A 220 -15.50 13.66 -2.01
CA PRO A 220 -14.57 12.55 -1.93
C PRO A 220 -14.65 11.83 -0.58
N PHE A 221 -14.34 10.54 -0.59
CA PHE A 221 -14.15 9.77 0.64
C PHE A 221 -12.67 9.72 0.99
N VAL A 222 -12.37 9.76 2.29
CA VAL A 222 -11.02 9.65 2.82
C VAL A 222 -11.00 8.51 3.83
N PRO A 223 -10.63 7.28 3.43
CA PRO A 223 -10.60 6.17 4.35
C PRO A 223 -9.46 6.34 5.38
N TYR A 224 -9.68 5.85 6.60
CA TYR A 224 -8.66 5.67 7.64
C TYR A 224 -8.69 4.24 8.20
N SER A 225 -7.55 3.74 8.67
CA SER A 225 -7.50 2.41 9.30
C SER A 225 -7.71 2.48 10.82
N LEU A 226 -8.45 1.51 11.37
CA LEU A 226 -8.59 1.30 12.81
C LEU A 226 -7.51 0.36 13.38
N ALA A 227 -6.58 -0.08 12.53
CA ALA A 227 -5.61 -1.14 12.81
C ALA A 227 -4.46 -0.72 13.75
N PHE A 228 -4.15 0.56 13.83
CA PHE A 228 -2.98 1.05 14.55
C PHE A 228 -3.36 1.66 15.90
N ASP A 229 -2.51 1.42 16.89
CA ASP A 229 -2.69 1.95 18.24
C ASP A 229 -2.34 3.43 18.25
N ILE A 230 -3.35 4.27 17.99
CA ILE A 230 -3.27 5.72 18.16
C ILE A 230 -3.90 6.13 19.49
N ILE A 231 -3.40 7.21 20.09
CA ILE A 231 -3.84 7.73 21.40
C ILE A 231 -5.36 7.93 21.45
N ARG A 232 -5.98 8.29 20.31
CA ARG A 232 -7.42 8.42 20.14
C ARG A 232 -7.84 7.80 18.82
N LYS A 233 -8.68 6.76 18.85
CA LYS A 233 -9.22 6.14 17.63
C LYS A 233 -9.95 7.19 16.78
N PRO A 234 -9.78 7.19 15.46
CA PRO A 234 -10.44 8.15 14.60
C PRO A 234 -11.93 7.86 14.61
N VAL A 235 -12.72 8.91 14.76
CA VAL A 235 -14.17 8.86 14.54
C VAL A 235 -14.46 9.40 13.15
N PRO A 236 -15.57 9.01 12.50
CA PRO A 236 -15.93 9.60 11.21
C PRO A 236 -16.22 11.10 11.34
N TYR A 237 -15.84 11.89 10.33
CA TYR A 237 -16.10 13.32 10.26
C TYR A 237 -16.08 13.83 8.81
N TYR A 238 -16.54 15.07 8.60
CA TYR A 238 -16.53 15.74 7.31
C TYR A 238 -15.69 17.02 7.39
N ASN A 239 -14.81 17.25 6.42
CA ASN A 239 -14.01 18.48 6.27
C ASN A 239 -13.76 18.81 4.79
N ASP A 240 -12.94 19.82 4.51
CA ASP A 240 -12.61 20.28 3.16
C ASP A 240 -11.96 19.21 2.26
N LEU A 241 -11.36 18.18 2.85
CA LEU A 241 -10.75 17.06 2.12
C LEU A 241 -11.77 15.97 1.77
N GLY A 242 -12.95 15.97 2.39
CA GLY A 242 -14.01 14.99 2.16
C GLY A 242 -14.55 14.33 3.42
N ILE A 243 -15.26 13.22 3.22
CA ILE A 243 -15.84 12.42 4.30
C ILE A 243 -14.83 11.37 4.76
N HIS A 244 -14.40 11.50 6.02
CA HIS A 244 -13.47 10.58 6.66
C HIS A 244 -14.22 9.40 7.28
N LEU A 245 -13.84 8.17 6.91
CA LEU A 245 -14.52 6.95 7.33
C LEU A 245 -13.57 5.75 7.49
N PRO A 246 -13.96 4.68 8.20
CA PRO A 246 -13.13 3.47 8.32
C PRO A 246 -12.96 2.70 7.00
N ASP A 247 -11.79 2.13 6.78
CA ASP A 247 -11.44 1.24 5.66
C ASP A 247 -12.25 -0.07 5.65
N VAL A 248 -12.78 -0.48 6.80
CA VAL A 248 -13.65 -1.64 6.95
C VAL A 248 -14.70 -1.45 8.05
N TYR A 249 -15.90 -1.98 7.83
CA TYR A 249 -16.89 -2.19 8.89
C TYR A 249 -17.27 -3.65 9.05
N ASP A 250 -17.10 -4.17 10.26
CA ASP A 250 -17.69 -5.46 10.64
C ASP A 250 -19.21 -5.39 10.74
N ASP A 251 -19.86 -6.53 10.53
CA ASP A 251 -21.27 -6.68 10.84
C ASP A 251 -21.49 -6.54 12.36
N LEU A 252 -22.56 -5.86 12.74
CA LEU A 252 -23.11 -5.89 14.09
C LEU A 252 -24.34 -6.81 14.11
N PRO A 253 -24.80 -7.29 15.28
CA PRO A 253 -26.01 -8.10 15.37
C PRO A 253 -27.20 -7.42 14.66
N GLY A 254 -27.67 -8.01 13.56
CA GLY A 254 -28.77 -7.49 12.76
C GLY A 254 -28.44 -6.30 11.85
N VAL A 255 -27.18 -5.83 11.79
CA VAL A 255 -26.77 -4.69 10.95
C VAL A 255 -25.53 -5.06 10.15
N ARG A 256 -25.67 -5.15 8.82
CA ARG A 256 -24.56 -5.43 7.91
C ARG A 256 -23.62 -4.23 7.82
N GLY A 257 -22.33 -4.47 7.56
CA GLY A 257 -21.32 -3.43 7.41
C GLY A 257 -21.67 -2.36 6.37
N ILE A 258 -22.28 -2.75 5.24
CA ILE A 258 -22.77 -1.79 4.23
C ILE A 258 -23.86 -0.85 4.79
N ASP A 259 -24.72 -1.37 5.66
CA ASP A 259 -25.79 -0.58 6.27
C ASP A 259 -25.22 0.33 7.36
N ARG A 260 -24.08 -0.03 7.99
CA ARG A 260 -23.31 0.88 8.85
C ARG A 260 -22.73 2.05 8.07
N TYR A 261 -22.14 1.83 6.89
CA TYR A 261 -21.67 2.93 6.03
C TYR A 261 -22.83 3.86 5.65
N ARG A 262 -23.97 3.31 5.21
CA ARG A 262 -25.15 4.12 4.86
C ARG A 262 -25.68 4.94 6.03
N ALA A 263 -25.75 4.34 7.22
CA ALA A 263 -26.19 5.04 8.43
C ALA A 263 -25.22 6.17 8.82
N LEU A 264 -23.91 5.92 8.72
CA LEU A 264 -22.88 6.94 8.93
C LEU A 264 -23.05 8.12 7.96
N LEU A 265 -23.16 7.83 6.67
CA LEU A 265 -23.30 8.87 5.65
C LEU A 265 -24.58 9.68 5.85
N ALA A 266 -25.70 9.01 6.16
CA ALA A 266 -26.95 9.69 6.47
C ALA A 266 -26.84 10.61 7.70
N HIS A 267 -26.09 10.19 8.72
CA HIS A 267 -25.82 11.01 9.90
C HIS A 267 -24.96 12.23 9.55
N LEU A 268 -23.87 12.04 8.81
CA LEU A 268 -22.98 13.15 8.42
C LEU A 268 -23.69 14.17 7.53
N CYS A 269 -24.52 13.73 6.58
CA CYS A 269 -25.29 14.63 5.71
C CYS A 269 -26.46 15.34 6.42
N ALA A 270 -26.82 14.92 7.63
CA ALA A 270 -27.84 15.60 8.43
C ALA A 270 -27.29 16.77 9.24
N HIS A 271 -25.96 16.85 9.43
CA HIS A 271 -25.26 18.00 10.00
C HIS A 271 -24.93 19.02 8.91
#